data_AF-A0A841JW99-F1
#
_entry.id   AF-A0A841JW99-F1
#
_cell.length_a   1.000
_cell.length_b   1.000
_cell.length_c   1.000
_cell.angle_alpha   90.00
_cell.angle_beta   90.00
_cell.angle_gamma   90.00
#
_symmetry.space_group_name_H-M   'P 1'
#
loop_
_entity.id
_entity.type
_entity.pdbx_description
1 polymer ?
#
loop_
_entity_poly.entity_id
_entity_poly.type
_entity_poly.pdbx_seq_one_letter_code
_entity_poly.pdbx_strand_id
1 'polypeptide(L)'
;MGERRFKNSWSRIKRARDHLVAFQCEWNAVLANNPFGSVVRYDEDSSCYVASLTASETTQKRIADTILPLILGEFAHQLRAALDGLIWDAITYTQGAEPPADANSLYFPILNGRNRDFKKCGFHKFPFPDNLRIWLESIQPDSAEKPLGHPDRGLSGALEDVHNLARLDRHRRLRIIAAFPTELFADIVFDPPEGFKDIDREGLPCDILGGQYDRLRFKVESATGNPPQKIRIITGAKFEIFFEDIPPLQGMPSGERLSNLCEAIAYVISRFEGEFKADD
;
A
#
# COMPACT_ATOMS: atom_id res chain seq x y z
N MET A 1 -18.26 -28.39 -12.84
CA MET A 1 -17.36 -27.54 -12.02
C MET A 1 -18.24 -26.98 -10.91
N GLY A 2 -18.08 -27.45 -9.67
CA GLY A 2 -18.99 -27.09 -8.57
C GLY A 2 -18.99 -25.58 -8.31
N GLU A 3 -20.15 -25.03 -7.93
CA GLU A 3 -20.24 -23.60 -7.62
C GLU A 3 -19.40 -23.29 -6.38
N ARG A 4 -18.52 -22.29 -6.50
CA ARG A 4 -17.62 -21.89 -5.42
C ARG A 4 -18.45 -21.25 -4.29
N ARG A 5 -18.28 -21.73 -3.05
CA ARG A 5 -18.90 -21.10 -1.86
C ARG A 5 -18.37 -19.67 -1.67
N PHE A 6 -19.14 -18.82 -1.00
CA PHE A 6 -18.76 -17.41 -0.74
C PHE A 6 -18.47 -16.61 -2.04
N LYS A 7 -19.24 -16.88 -3.10
CA LYS A 7 -19.07 -16.30 -4.45
C LYS A 7 -19.06 -14.77 -4.43
N ASN A 8 -19.85 -14.16 -3.55
CA ASN A 8 -19.88 -12.70 -3.40
C ASN A 8 -18.53 -12.18 -2.90
N SER A 9 -17.98 -12.75 -1.82
CA SER A 9 -16.66 -12.40 -1.30
C SER A 9 -15.56 -12.55 -2.35
N TRP A 10 -15.56 -13.64 -3.13
CA TRP A 10 -14.60 -13.82 -4.23
C TRP A 10 -14.76 -12.79 -5.35
N SER A 11 -16.00 -12.42 -5.69
CA SER A 11 -16.27 -11.39 -6.69
C SER A 11 -15.76 -10.02 -6.24
N ARG A 12 -15.86 -9.71 -4.94
CA ARG A 12 -15.27 -8.50 -4.34
C ARG A 12 -13.75 -8.51 -4.39
N ILE A 13 -13.10 -9.65 -4.13
CA ILE A 13 -11.64 -9.78 -4.28
C ILE A 13 -11.21 -9.55 -5.73
N LYS A 14 -11.92 -10.14 -6.69
CA LYS A 14 -11.66 -9.89 -8.11
C LYS A 14 -11.76 -8.38 -8.42
N ARG A 15 -12.81 -7.72 -7.93
CA ARG A 15 -12.99 -6.28 -8.14
C ARG A 15 -11.89 -5.45 -7.47
N ALA A 16 -11.43 -5.82 -6.28
CA ALA A 16 -10.28 -5.19 -5.64
C ALA A 16 -9.02 -5.28 -6.51
N ARG A 17 -8.74 -6.46 -7.09
CA ARG A 17 -7.62 -6.62 -8.03
C ARG A 17 -7.76 -5.74 -9.27
N ASP A 18 -8.97 -5.59 -9.82
CA ASP A 18 -9.22 -4.67 -10.93
C ASP A 18 -8.89 -3.21 -10.53
N HIS A 19 -9.26 -2.77 -9.32
CA HIS A 19 -8.90 -1.44 -8.82
C HIS A 19 -7.38 -1.29 -8.62
N LEU A 20 -6.66 -2.34 -8.20
CA LEU A 20 -5.21 -2.30 -8.10
C LEU A 20 -4.54 -2.08 -9.47
N VAL A 21 -5.03 -2.77 -10.51
CA VAL A 21 -4.56 -2.57 -11.89
C VAL A 21 -4.86 -1.15 -12.37
N ALA A 22 -6.08 -0.65 -12.12
CA ALA A 22 -6.46 0.72 -12.47
C ALA A 22 -5.58 1.76 -11.76
N PHE A 23 -5.24 1.53 -10.49
CA PHE A 23 -4.34 2.38 -9.71
C PHE A 23 -2.94 2.42 -10.34
N GLN A 24 -2.39 1.27 -10.72
CA GLN A 24 -1.09 1.19 -11.39
C GLN A 24 -1.10 1.91 -12.75
N CYS A 25 -2.17 1.74 -13.54
CA CYS A 25 -2.32 2.42 -14.82
C CYS A 25 -2.37 3.94 -14.65
N GLU A 26 -3.16 4.44 -13.72
CA GLU A 26 -3.28 5.87 -13.43
C GLU A 26 -1.95 6.45 -12.93
N TRP A 27 -1.26 5.73 -12.04
CA TRP A 27 0.06 6.15 -11.55
C TRP A 27 1.08 6.24 -12.69
N ASN A 28 1.13 5.21 -13.55
CA ASN A 28 2.00 5.21 -14.71
C ASN A 28 1.65 6.34 -15.70
N ALA A 29 0.36 6.68 -15.85
CA ALA A 29 -0.07 7.81 -16.68
C ALA A 29 0.37 9.16 -16.10
N VAL A 30 0.35 9.31 -14.77
CA VAL A 30 0.90 10.48 -14.07
C VAL A 30 2.40 10.60 -14.33
N LEU A 31 3.16 9.49 -14.27
CA LEU A 31 4.60 9.51 -14.52
C LEU A 31 4.96 9.75 -15.99
N ALA A 32 4.29 9.07 -16.93
CA ALA A 32 4.63 9.10 -18.35
C ALA A 32 4.38 10.48 -19.01
N ASN A 33 3.32 11.16 -18.59
CA ASN A 33 2.92 12.43 -19.19
C ASN A 33 3.48 13.66 -18.48
N ASN A 34 4.25 13.48 -17.41
CA ASN A 34 4.77 14.59 -16.61
C ASN A 34 6.23 14.31 -16.22
N PRO A 35 7.20 14.63 -17.11
CA PRO A 35 8.60 14.40 -16.78
C PRO A 35 8.98 15.33 -15.63
N PHE A 36 9.39 14.73 -14.51
CA PHE A 36 10.12 15.46 -13.49
C PHE A 36 11.43 15.94 -14.11
N GLY A 37 11.71 17.23 -14.02
CA GLY A 37 13.01 17.78 -14.37
C GLY A 37 14.05 17.46 -13.29
N SER A 38 15.32 17.72 -13.59
CA SER A 38 16.39 17.68 -12.60
C SER A 38 17.17 18.99 -12.61
N VAL A 39 17.51 19.48 -11.42
CA VAL A 39 18.38 20.64 -11.23
C VAL A 39 19.53 20.25 -10.32
N VAL A 40 20.68 20.88 -10.51
CA VAL A 40 21.85 20.72 -9.64
C VAL A 40 22.19 22.10 -9.10
N ARG A 41 22.31 22.20 -7.79
CA ARG A 41 22.77 23.40 -7.09
C ARG A 41 24.05 23.10 -6.32
N TYR A 42 24.92 24.08 -6.22
CA TYR A 42 26.04 24.02 -5.30
C TYR A 42 25.59 24.55 -3.94
N ASP A 43 25.90 23.81 -2.88
CA ASP A 43 25.65 24.17 -1.49
C ASP A 43 26.97 24.60 -0.87
N GLU A 44 27.11 25.91 -0.60
CA GLU A 44 28.34 26.51 -0.08
C GLU A 44 28.67 26.03 1.33
N ASP A 45 27.66 25.79 2.17
CA ASP A 45 27.83 25.41 3.57
C ASP A 45 28.42 24.00 3.71
N SER A 46 27.95 23.07 2.86
CA SER A 46 28.43 21.69 2.85
C SER A 46 29.54 21.44 1.81
N SER A 47 29.86 22.45 0.99
CA SER A 47 30.78 22.32 -0.16
C SER A 47 30.43 21.13 -1.08
N CYS A 48 29.13 20.85 -1.24
CA CYS A 48 28.62 19.73 -2.02
C CYS A 48 27.68 20.21 -3.14
N TYR A 49 27.52 19.39 -4.17
CA TYR A 49 26.44 19.55 -5.14
C TYR A 49 25.21 18.78 -4.67
N VAL A 50 24.05 19.41 -4.78
CA VAL A 50 22.76 18.81 -4.45
C VAL A 50 21.93 18.74 -5.73
N ALA A 51 21.56 17.53 -6.12
CA ALA A 51 20.62 17.28 -7.19
C ALA A 51 19.20 17.21 -6.63
N SER A 52 18.29 17.96 -7.25
CA SER A 52 16.88 17.99 -6.89
C SER A 52 16.02 17.64 -8.10
N LEU A 53 14.90 16.96 -7.87
CA LEU A 53 13.84 16.86 -8.85
C LEU A 53 13.12 18.21 -8.98
N THR A 54 12.46 18.44 -10.10
CA THR A 54 11.54 19.57 -10.25
C THR A 54 10.24 19.07 -10.85
N ALA A 55 9.14 19.40 -10.20
CA ALA A 55 7.81 19.20 -10.75
C ALA A 55 7.30 20.55 -11.27
N SER A 56 6.94 20.62 -12.56
CA SER A 56 6.29 21.81 -13.10
C SER A 56 4.96 22.08 -12.38
N GLU A 57 4.46 23.32 -12.37
CA GLU A 57 3.13 23.62 -11.83
C GLU A 57 2.02 22.74 -12.45
N THR A 58 2.17 22.40 -13.74
CA THR A 58 1.26 21.49 -14.44
C THR A 58 1.34 20.06 -13.89
N THR A 59 2.55 19.58 -13.60
CA THR A 59 2.79 18.28 -12.96
C THR A 59 2.18 18.24 -11.57
N GLN A 60 2.44 19.26 -10.75
CA GLN A 60 1.92 19.35 -9.38
C GLN A 60 0.39 19.37 -9.36
N LYS A 61 -0.22 20.21 -10.22
CA LYS A 61 -1.67 20.28 -10.35
C LYS A 61 -2.29 18.94 -10.77
N ARG A 62 -1.69 18.25 -11.74
CA ARG A 62 -2.16 16.92 -12.16
C ARG A 62 -2.07 15.88 -11.05
N ILE A 63 -1.01 15.90 -10.25
CA ILE A 63 -0.92 14.99 -9.11
C ILE A 63 -1.97 15.35 -8.05
N ALA A 64 -2.22 16.64 -7.79
CA ALA A 64 -3.27 17.06 -6.87
C ALA A 64 -4.69 16.67 -7.35
N ASP A 65 -4.91 16.73 -8.66
CA ASP A 65 -6.19 16.45 -9.33
C ASP A 65 -6.37 14.95 -9.67
N THR A 66 -5.40 14.10 -9.33
CA THR A 66 -5.47 12.66 -9.67
C THR A 66 -6.61 11.94 -8.95
N ILE A 67 -7.13 10.90 -9.60
CA ILE A 67 -8.17 10.02 -9.06
C ILE A 67 -7.60 8.86 -8.23
N LEU A 68 -6.27 8.76 -8.07
CA LEU A 68 -5.63 7.67 -7.31
C LEU A 68 -6.19 7.49 -5.88
N PRO A 69 -6.48 8.55 -5.09
CA PRO A 69 -7.16 8.40 -3.79
C PRO A 69 -8.50 7.67 -3.87
N LEU A 70 -9.30 7.99 -4.89
CA LEU A 70 -10.61 7.39 -5.09
C LEU A 70 -10.47 5.91 -5.42
N ILE A 71 -9.57 5.56 -6.34
CA ILE A 71 -9.31 4.17 -6.71
C ILE A 71 -8.86 3.35 -5.49
N LEU A 72 -8.00 3.92 -4.64
CA LEU A 72 -7.54 3.25 -3.42
C LEU A 72 -8.66 3.08 -2.38
N GLY A 73 -9.54 4.08 -2.25
CA GLY A 73 -10.74 4.00 -1.43
C GLY A 73 -11.67 2.87 -1.88
N GLU A 74 -11.95 2.80 -3.18
CA GLU A 74 -12.75 1.74 -3.78
C GLU A 74 -12.10 0.36 -3.59
N PHE A 75 -10.78 0.24 -3.78
CA PHE A 75 -10.02 -0.96 -3.50
C PHE A 75 -10.23 -1.45 -2.05
N ALA A 76 -10.03 -0.56 -1.08
CA ALA A 76 -10.19 -0.87 0.34
C ALA A 76 -11.62 -1.25 0.69
N HIS A 77 -12.59 -0.54 0.10
CA HIS A 77 -14.00 -0.83 0.24
C HIS A 77 -14.33 -2.25 -0.24
N GLN A 78 -13.81 -2.68 -1.39
CA GLN A 78 -14.04 -4.04 -1.88
C GLN A 78 -13.47 -5.09 -0.93
N LEU A 79 -12.27 -4.89 -0.39
CA LEU A 79 -11.67 -5.83 0.58
C LEU A 79 -12.49 -5.92 1.88
N ARG A 80 -12.93 -4.78 2.41
CA ARG A 80 -13.78 -4.76 3.61
C ARG A 80 -15.13 -5.42 3.36
N ALA A 81 -15.75 -5.13 2.22
CA ALA A 81 -17.03 -5.73 1.81
C ALA A 81 -16.89 -7.23 1.55
N ALA A 82 -15.75 -7.71 1.06
CA ALA A 82 -15.47 -9.14 0.90
C ALA A 82 -15.52 -9.87 2.24
N LEU A 83 -14.91 -9.28 3.29
CA LEU A 83 -14.93 -9.81 4.64
C LEU A 83 -16.33 -9.76 5.27
N ASP A 84 -17.06 -8.65 5.14
CA ASP A 84 -18.42 -8.56 5.70
C ASP A 84 -19.38 -9.51 5.00
N GLY A 85 -19.31 -9.59 3.68
CA GLY A 85 -20.06 -10.57 2.89
C GLY A 85 -19.72 -12.02 3.27
N LEU A 86 -18.48 -12.29 3.70
CA LEU A 86 -18.07 -13.62 4.14
C LEU A 86 -18.84 -14.06 5.40
N ILE A 87 -18.97 -13.18 6.39
CA ILE A 87 -19.76 -13.47 7.60
C ILE A 87 -21.23 -13.62 7.27
N TRP A 88 -21.76 -12.74 6.40
CA TRP A 88 -23.14 -12.81 5.95
C TRP A 88 -23.47 -14.16 5.30
N ASP A 89 -22.68 -14.55 4.30
CA ASP A 89 -22.84 -15.80 3.57
C ASP A 89 -22.67 -17.00 4.51
N ALA A 90 -21.69 -16.96 5.42
CA ALA A 90 -21.46 -18.05 6.36
C ALA A 90 -22.64 -18.28 7.32
N ILE A 91 -23.23 -17.20 7.84
CA ILE A 91 -24.43 -17.30 8.71
C ILE A 91 -25.63 -17.77 7.89
N THR A 92 -25.79 -17.27 6.67
CA THR A 92 -26.84 -17.72 5.74
C THR A 92 -26.76 -19.23 5.51
N TYR A 93 -25.55 -19.77 5.30
CA TYR A 93 -25.34 -21.22 5.16
C TYR A 93 -25.67 -21.99 6.44
N THR A 94 -25.24 -21.51 7.61
CA THR A 94 -25.52 -22.17 8.88
C THR A 94 -27.01 -22.17 9.24
N GLN A 95 -27.73 -21.09 8.91
CA GLN A 95 -29.16 -20.96 9.22
C GLN A 95 -30.08 -21.55 8.15
N GLY A 96 -29.61 -21.67 6.91
CA GLY A 96 -30.43 -22.05 5.76
C GLY A 96 -31.49 -21.00 5.39
N ALA A 97 -31.26 -19.72 5.74
CA ALA A 97 -32.22 -18.64 5.53
C ALA A 97 -31.56 -17.37 4.98
N GLU A 98 -32.18 -16.75 3.96
CA GLU A 98 -31.76 -15.50 3.34
C GLU A 98 -32.93 -14.47 3.37
N PRO A 99 -32.77 -13.29 4.00
CA PRO A 99 -31.58 -12.82 4.71
C PRO A 99 -31.36 -13.55 6.05
N PRO A 100 -30.11 -13.59 6.55
CA PRO A 100 -29.80 -14.12 7.86
C PRO A 100 -30.43 -13.29 8.99
N ALA A 101 -30.68 -13.93 10.13
CA ALA A 101 -31.18 -13.22 11.31
C ALA A 101 -30.19 -12.14 11.77
N ASP A 102 -30.69 -11.04 12.34
CA ASP A 102 -29.88 -9.87 12.75
C ASP A 102 -28.95 -9.31 11.66
N ALA A 103 -29.34 -9.43 10.38
CA ALA A 103 -28.65 -8.95 9.17
C ALA A 103 -27.87 -7.63 9.35
N ASN A 104 -28.47 -6.62 9.99
CA ASN A 104 -27.86 -5.29 10.18
C ASN A 104 -26.68 -5.25 11.15
N SER A 105 -26.42 -6.33 11.90
CA SER A 105 -25.34 -6.45 12.88
C SER A 105 -24.24 -7.41 12.45
N LEU A 106 -24.33 -7.95 11.22
CA LEU A 106 -23.38 -8.93 10.70
C LEU A 106 -22.22 -8.22 10.00
N TYR A 107 -21.04 -8.38 10.57
CA TYR A 107 -19.80 -7.87 10.00
C TYR A 107 -18.63 -8.75 10.44
N PHE A 108 -17.57 -8.78 9.62
CA PHE A 108 -16.32 -9.41 9.99
C PHE A 108 -15.64 -8.63 11.12
N PRO A 109 -15.35 -9.28 12.25
CA PRO A 109 -14.74 -8.61 13.39
C PRO A 109 -13.29 -8.23 13.05
N ILE A 110 -12.97 -6.95 13.20
CA ILE A 110 -11.60 -6.45 13.24
C ILE A 110 -11.51 -5.58 14.50
N LEU A 111 -10.93 -6.14 15.56
CA LEU A 111 -10.88 -5.55 16.90
C LEU A 111 -9.43 -5.22 17.28
N ASN A 112 -9.16 -3.94 17.53
CA ASN A 112 -7.85 -3.47 17.97
C ASN A 112 -7.78 -3.35 19.50
N GLY A 113 -6.59 -3.48 20.06
CA GLY A 113 -6.29 -3.22 21.47
C GLY A 113 -6.48 -4.41 22.41
N ARG A 114 -6.09 -4.21 23.69
CA ARG A 114 -6.02 -5.27 24.71
C ARG A 114 -7.38 -5.78 25.22
N ASN A 115 -8.44 -5.00 25.06
CA ASN A 115 -9.80 -5.33 25.54
C ASN A 115 -10.72 -5.70 24.37
N ARG A 116 -10.35 -6.73 23.60
CA ARG A 116 -11.21 -7.26 22.53
C ARG A 116 -12.42 -7.95 23.16
N ASP A 117 -13.61 -7.43 22.88
CA ASP A 117 -14.87 -8.03 23.34
C ASP A 117 -15.60 -8.66 22.17
N PHE A 118 -15.18 -9.87 21.80
CA PHE A 118 -15.81 -10.58 20.69
C PHE A 118 -17.27 -10.95 20.99
N LYS A 119 -17.67 -11.05 22.26
CA LYS A 119 -19.07 -11.35 22.65
C LYS A 119 -20.05 -10.29 22.15
N LYS A 120 -19.58 -9.07 21.88
CA LYS A 120 -20.39 -7.99 21.30
C LYS A 120 -20.49 -8.04 19.79
N CYS A 121 -19.65 -8.82 19.12
CA CYS A 121 -19.68 -8.94 17.67
C CYS A 121 -20.83 -9.86 17.25
N GLY A 122 -21.56 -9.46 16.20
CA GLY A 122 -22.71 -10.21 15.69
C GLY A 122 -22.40 -11.69 15.46
N PHE A 123 -21.19 -12.02 14.99
CA PHE A 123 -20.80 -13.40 14.70
C PHE A 123 -20.84 -14.36 15.91
N HIS A 124 -20.61 -13.89 17.14
CA HIS A 124 -20.68 -14.76 18.33
C HIS A 124 -22.10 -15.23 18.67
N LYS A 125 -23.12 -14.54 18.14
CA LYS A 125 -24.52 -14.92 18.33
C LYS A 125 -24.93 -16.14 17.50
N PHE A 126 -24.07 -16.58 16.57
CA PHE A 126 -24.37 -17.66 15.64
C PHE A 126 -23.46 -18.88 15.87
N PRO A 127 -23.95 -20.11 15.64
CA PRO A 127 -23.19 -21.34 15.90
C PRO A 127 -22.15 -21.60 14.80
N PHE A 128 -21.07 -20.81 14.81
CA PHE A 128 -19.87 -21.10 14.03
C PHE A 128 -19.08 -22.26 14.62
N PRO A 129 -18.33 -23.03 13.79
CA PRO A 129 -17.36 -24.00 14.28
C PRO A 129 -16.37 -23.39 15.29
N ASP A 130 -16.11 -24.09 16.39
CA ASP A 130 -15.27 -23.56 17.48
C ASP A 130 -13.82 -23.30 17.03
N ASN A 131 -13.29 -24.15 16.16
CA ASN A 131 -11.98 -23.95 15.55
C ASN A 131 -11.90 -22.66 14.72
N LEU A 132 -12.96 -22.31 13.98
CA LEU A 132 -13.02 -21.07 13.23
C LEU A 132 -13.10 -19.85 14.14
N ARG A 133 -13.86 -19.93 15.25
CA ARG A 133 -13.92 -18.86 16.26
C ARG A 133 -12.54 -18.63 16.89
N ILE A 134 -11.90 -19.69 17.36
CA ILE A 134 -10.55 -19.63 17.95
C ILE A 134 -9.55 -19.03 16.95
N TRP A 135 -9.62 -19.46 15.69
CA TRP A 135 -8.74 -18.94 14.64
C TRP A 135 -8.99 -17.46 14.36
N LEU A 136 -10.25 -17.03 14.20
CA LEU A 136 -10.64 -15.62 14.02
C LEU A 136 -10.11 -14.72 15.13
N GLU A 137 -10.18 -15.18 16.38
CA GLU A 137 -9.63 -14.44 17.53
C GLU A 137 -8.10 -14.33 17.45
N SER A 138 -7.44 -15.37 16.96
CA SER A 138 -5.97 -15.48 16.90
C SER A 138 -5.29 -14.64 15.81
N ILE A 139 -6.06 -14.16 14.83
CA ILE A 139 -5.56 -13.39 13.68
C ILE A 139 -5.86 -11.89 13.78
N GLN A 140 -6.55 -11.44 14.83
CA GLN A 140 -6.92 -10.03 14.97
C GLN A 140 -5.69 -9.11 15.14
N PRO A 141 -5.81 -7.80 14.82
CA PRO A 141 -4.77 -6.79 15.04
C PRO A 141 -4.23 -6.78 16.47
N ASP A 142 -2.92 -6.62 16.65
CA ASP A 142 -2.16 -6.75 17.93
C ASP A 142 -1.94 -8.19 18.44
N SER A 143 -2.35 -9.23 17.68
CA SER A 143 -2.00 -10.60 18.04
C SER A 143 -0.50 -10.84 17.83
N ALA A 144 0.10 -11.71 18.66
CA ALA A 144 1.52 -12.03 18.55
C ALA A 144 1.86 -12.54 17.14
N GLU A 145 2.94 -12.01 16.57
CA GLU A 145 3.40 -12.37 15.23
C GLU A 145 3.70 -13.87 15.17
N LYS A 146 3.22 -14.53 14.12
CA LYS A 146 3.41 -15.96 13.92
C LYS A 146 4.86 -16.25 13.45
N PRO A 147 5.43 -17.42 13.76
CA PRO A 147 6.79 -17.76 13.33
C PRO A 147 6.93 -17.79 11.80
N LEU A 148 8.17 -17.66 11.31
CA LEU A 148 8.47 -17.74 9.87
C LEU A 148 7.96 -19.06 9.28
N GLY A 149 7.28 -18.98 8.14
CA GLY A 149 6.69 -20.13 7.46
C GLY A 149 5.29 -20.53 7.98
N HIS A 150 4.78 -19.90 9.05
CA HIS A 150 3.41 -20.13 9.48
C HIS A 150 2.41 -19.54 8.47
N PRO A 151 1.34 -20.26 8.08
CA PRO A 151 0.41 -19.79 7.04
C PRO A 151 -0.36 -18.52 7.43
N ASP A 152 -0.66 -18.33 8.72
CA ASP A 152 -1.33 -17.12 9.23
C ASP A 152 -0.39 -15.91 9.47
N ARG A 153 0.91 -16.02 9.13
CA ARG A 153 1.86 -14.95 9.38
C ARG A 153 1.51 -13.70 8.55
N GLY A 154 1.58 -12.52 9.16
CA GLY A 154 1.26 -11.23 8.52
C GLY A 154 -0.25 -10.94 8.40
N LEU A 155 -1.13 -11.88 8.74
CA LEU A 155 -2.58 -11.70 8.59
C LEU A 155 -3.15 -10.62 9.53
N SER A 156 -2.61 -10.52 10.75
CA SER A 156 -2.95 -9.49 11.73
C SER A 156 -2.74 -8.08 11.18
N GLY A 157 -1.56 -7.80 10.63
CA GLY A 157 -1.25 -6.52 10.00
C GLY A 157 -2.10 -6.25 8.76
N ALA A 158 -2.35 -7.26 7.94
CA ALA A 158 -3.20 -7.11 6.75
C ALA A 158 -4.65 -6.75 7.11
N LEU A 159 -5.23 -7.36 8.14
CA LEU A 159 -6.57 -7.02 8.63
C LEU A 159 -6.62 -5.59 9.18
N GLU A 160 -5.59 -5.19 9.92
CA GLU A 160 -5.48 -3.82 10.43
C GLU A 160 -5.40 -2.80 9.29
N ASP A 161 -4.56 -3.05 8.29
CA ASP A 161 -4.39 -2.20 7.11
C ASP A 161 -5.71 -2.03 6.36
N VAL A 162 -6.43 -3.13 6.08
CA VAL A 162 -7.74 -3.09 5.40
C VAL A 162 -8.75 -2.29 6.23
N HIS A 163 -8.78 -2.49 7.55
CA HIS A 163 -9.69 -1.76 8.43
C HIS A 163 -9.39 -0.26 8.43
N ASN A 164 -8.12 0.11 8.57
CA ASN A 164 -7.70 1.50 8.58
C ASN A 164 -8.01 2.17 7.25
N LEU A 165 -7.61 1.56 6.13
CA LEU A 165 -7.91 2.04 4.78
C LEU A 165 -9.41 2.31 4.56
N ALA A 166 -10.26 1.32 4.86
CA ALA A 166 -11.70 1.45 4.67
C ALA A 166 -12.36 2.43 5.65
N ARG A 167 -11.76 2.65 6.84
CA ARG A 167 -12.22 3.67 7.80
C ARG A 167 -11.85 5.07 7.33
N LEU A 168 -10.63 5.24 6.82
CA LEU A 168 -10.14 6.53 6.35
C LEU A 168 -10.98 7.01 5.17
N ASP A 169 -11.13 6.19 4.13
CA ASP A 169 -11.95 6.52 2.95
C ASP A 169 -13.36 7.04 3.32
N ARG A 170 -14.04 6.36 4.27
CA ARG A 170 -15.38 6.74 4.74
C ARG A 170 -15.45 8.07 5.49
N HIS A 171 -14.35 8.53 6.07
CA HIS A 171 -14.32 9.69 6.97
C HIS A 171 -13.43 10.83 6.49
N ARG A 172 -12.51 10.58 5.55
CA ARG A 172 -11.50 11.49 5.02
C ARG A 172 -11.10 11.06 3.61
N ARG A 173 -10.77 12.02 2.73
CA ARG A 173 -10.14 11.70 1.45
C ARG A 173 -8.74 11.17 1.73
N LEU A 174 -8.44 9.93 1.27
CA LEU A 174 -7.09 9.36 1.34
C LEU A 174 -6.10 10.33 0.68
N ARG A 175 -5.02 10.65 1.38
CA ARG A 175 -3.99 11.55 0.86
C ARG A 175 -2.76 10.73 0.45
N ILE A 176 -2.39 10.90 -0.80
CA ILE A 176 -1.10 10.43 -1.30
C ILE A 176 -0.09 11.48 -0.84
N ILE A 177 0.87 11.06 -0.02
CA ILE A 177 1.74 11.99 0.69
C ILE A 177 3.11 12.08 0.11
N ALA A 178 3.64 10.99 -0.43
CA ALA A 178 4.98 10.99 -0.94
C ALA A 178 5.19 9.98 -2.05
N ALA A 179 6.10 10.32 -2.95
CA ALA A 179 6.70 9.42 -3.91
C ALA A 179 8.20 9.44 -3.66
N PHE A 180 8.72 8.44 -2.95
CA PHE A 180 10.15 8.36 -2.66
C PHE A 180 10.85 7.58 -3.77
N PRO A 181 12.01 8.05 -4.26
CA PRO A 181 12.85 7.25 -5.13
C PRO A 181 13.42 6.07 -4.32
N THR A 182 13.02 4.84 -4.64
CA THR A 182 13.55 3.61 -4.01
C THR A 182 14.76 3.03 -4.71
N GLU A 183 14.92 3.36 -5.99
CA GLU A 183 16.15 3.17 -6.72
C GLU A 183 16.47 4.49 -7.43
N LEU A 184 17.65 5.03 -7.14
CA LEU A 184 18.18 6.19 -7.85
C LEU A 184 19.29 5.72 -8.80
N PHE A 185 19.03 5.80 -10.09
CA PHE A 185 20.08 5.74 -11.10
C PHE A 185 20.47 7.18 -11.42
N ALA A 186 21.72 7.54 -11.19
CA ALA A 186 22.22 8.88 -11.49
C ALA A 186 23.58 8.79 -12.19
N ASP A 187 23.55 9.07 -13.49
CA ASP A 187 24.75 9.31 -14.29
C ASP A 187 25.02 10.81 -14.28
N ILE A 188 26.12 11.18 -13.63
CA ILE A 188 26.59 12.57 -13.53
C ILE A 188 27.50 12.82 -14.73
N VAL A 189 27.08 13.70 -15.61
CA VAL A 189 27.81 14.10 -16.82
C VAL A 189 28.33 15.51 -16.63
N PHE A 190 29.65 15.66 -16.64
CA PHE A 190 30.33 16.95 -16.61
C PHE A 190 30.54 17.48 -18.03
N ASP A 191 30.46 18.80 -18.19
CA ASP A 191 30.75 19.49 -19.44
C ASP A 191 31.68 20.68 -19.16
N PRO A 192 32.96 20.62 -19.61
CA PRO A 192 33.60 19.49 -20.29
C PRO A 192 33.79 18.26 -19.36
N PRO A 193 33.84 17.03 -19.90
CA PRO A 193 33.91 15.81 -19.10
C PRO A 193 35.28 15.53 -18.48
N GLU A 194 36.34 16.09 -19.07
CA GLU A 194 37.73 15.81 -18.69
C GLU A 194 38.10 16.54 -17.39
N GLY A 195 38.75 15.82 -16.47
CA GLY A 195 39.30 16.39 -15.24
C GLY A 195 38.33 16.48 -14.06
N PHE A 196 37.11 15.95 -14.18
CA PHE A 196 36.12 15.92 -13.10
C PHE A 196 35.73 14.49 -12.74
N LYS A 197 35.60 14.22 -11.43
CA LYS A 197 35.06 12.97 -10.91
C LYS A 197 34.15 13.25 -9.73
N ASP A 198 33.03 12.55 -9.64
CA ASP A 198 32.33 12.48 -8.38
C ASP A 198 33.01 11.47 -7.46
N ILE A 199 33.14 11.80 -6.18
CA ILE A 199 33.96 11.01 -5.23
C ILE A 199 33.23 10.63 -3.94
N ASP A 200 32.04 11.20 -3.72
CA ASP A 200 31.22 10.97 -2.54
C ASP A 200 29.77 11.17 -2.94
N ARG A 201 28.89 10.21 -2.63
CA ARG A 201 27.46 10.23 -3.02
C ARG A 201 26.60 9.80 -1.85
N GLU A 202 25.58 10.59 -1.53
CA GLU A 202 24.62 10.31 -0.48
C GLU A 202 23.20 10.51 -1.04
N GLY A 203 22.33 9.49 -0.85
CA GLY A 203 20.90 9.62 -1.15
C GLY A 203 20.22 10.48 -0.09
N LEU A 204 19.44 11.47 -0.52
CA LEU A 204 18.67 12.34 0.37
C LEU A 204 17.20 11.91 0.44
N PRO A 205 16.51 12.13 1.57
CA PRO A 205 15.07 11.94 1.64
C PRO A 205 14.37 12.85 0.62
N CYS A 206 13.64 12.24 -0.32
CA CYS A 206 12.91 12.97 -1.35
C CYS A 206 11.42 12.66 -1.24
N ASP A 207 10.63 13.70 -0.94
CA ASP A 207 9.19 13.69 -0.94
C ASP A 207 8.67 14.68 -2.00
N ILE A 208 8.41 14.15 -3.20
CA ILE A 208 7.90 14.94 -4.33
C ILE A 208 6.58 15.65 -4.00
N LEU A 209 5.76 15.06 -3.13
CA LEU A 209 4.41 15.51 -2.85
C LEU A 209 4.36 16.46 -1.66
N GLY A 210 5.24 16.29 -0.68
CA GLY A 210 5.50 17.23 0.42
C GLY A 210 6.45 18.38 0.06
N GLY A 211 6.88 18.50 -1.20
CA GLY A 211 7.72 19.59 -1.68
C GLY A 211 9.22 19.45 -1.39
N GLN A 212 9.66 18.26 -0.95
CA GLN A 212 11.06 17.95 -0.71
C GLN A 212 11.65 17.26 -1.94
N TYR A 213 12.34 18.03 -2.77
CA TYR A 213 12.80 17.52 -4.06
C TYR A 213 14.27 17.10 -4.10
N ASP A 214 15.04 17.37 -3.05
CA ASP A 214 16.44 16.99 -2.97
C ASP A 214 16.58 15.47 -2.87
N ARG A 215 17.45 14.88 -3.70
CA ARG A 215 17.55 13.41 -3.84
C ARG A 215 18.95 12.85 -3.79
N LEU A 216 19.95 13.65 -4.13
CA LEU A 216 21.34 13.20 -4.17
C LEU A 216 22.24 14.36 -3.79
N ARG A 217 23.08 14.13 -2.79
CA ARG A 217 24.23 14.99 -2.49
C ARG A 217 25.47 14.31 -3.02
N PHE A 218 26.34 15.05 -3.68
CA PHE A 218 27.62 14.52 -4.14
C PHE A 218 28.74 15.55 -4.14
N LYS A 219 29.97 15.08 -4.01
CA LYS A 219 31.19 15.91 -4.14
C LYS A 219 31.84 15.69 -5.48
N VAL A 220 32.40 16.75 -6.03
CA VAL A 220 33.15 16.73 -7.29
C VAL A 220 34.60 17.06 -6.98
N GLU A 221 35.49 16.17 -7.38
CA GLU A 221 36.92 16.42 -7.46
C GLU A 221 37.25 17.01 -8.83
N SER A 222 38.09 18.05 -8.84
CA SER A 222 38.56 18.72 -10.05
C SER A 222 40.08 18.66 -10.12
N ALA A 223 40.61 18.09 -11.20
CA ALA A 223 42.04 18.08 -11.48
C ALA A 223 42.63 19.48 -11.68
N THR A 224 41.78 20.48 -11.98
CA THR A 224 42.18 21.87 -12.20
C THR A 224 41.93 22.76 -10.98
N GLY A 225 41.28 22.24 -9.93
CA GLY A 225 40.83 23.03 -8.77
C GLY A 225 39.62 23.94 -9.04
N ASN A 226 39.22 24.13 -10.31
CA ASN A 226 38.05 24.93 -10.66
C ASN A 226 36.76 24.09 -10.61
N PRO A 227 35.61 24.67 -10.26
CA PRO A 227 34.33 23.97 -10.32
C PRO A 227 33.91 23.66 -11.78
N PRO A 228 33.15 22.57 -12.01
CA PRO A 228 32.58 22.27 -13.32
C PRO A 228 31.64 23.39 -13.79
N GLN A 229 31.73 23.76 -15.08
CA GLN A 229 30.89 24.80 -15.65
C GLN A 229 29.44 24.36 -15.81
N LYS A 230 29.23 23.07 -16.09
CA LYS A 230 27.90 22.49 -16.23
C LYS A 230 27.92 21.04 -15.77
N ILE A 231 26.91 20.71 -14.98
CA ILE A 231 26.62 19.34 -14.54
C ILE A 231 25.25 18.99 -15.08
N ARG A 232 25.16 17.89 -15.80
CA ARG A 232 23.89 17.28 -16.21
C ARG A 232 23.75 15.96 -15.49
N ILE A 233 22.57 15.70 -14.93
CA ILE A 233 22.29 14.40 -14.33
C ILE A 233 21.21 13.72 -15.15
N ILE A 234 21.59 12.58 -15.74
CA ILE A 234 20.66 11.65 -16.37
C ILE A 234 20.19 10.73 -15.26
N THR A 235 18.89 10.73 -14.99
CA THR A 235 18.34 9.91 -13.90
C THR A 235 17.16 9.07 -14.30
N GLY A 236 17.16 7.83 -13.82
CA GLY A 236 15.97 7.02 -13.64
C GLY A 236 15.64 6.94 -12.15
N ALA A 237 14.35 6.97 -11.81
CA ALA A 237 13.89 6.75 -10.45
C ALA A 237 12.73 5.76 -10.46
N LYS A 238 12.78 4.74 -9.59
CA LYS A 238 11.58 3.99 -9.20
C LYS A 238 10.96 4.69 -8.03
N PHE A 239 9.66 4.99 -8.09
CA PHE A 239 8.96 5.66 -7.01
C PHE A 239 8.11 4.68 -6.23
N GLU A 240 8.24 4.68 -4.90
CA GLU A 240 7.25 4.11 -4.01
C GLU A 240 6.30 5.18 -3.53
N ILE A 241 5.00 4.87 -3.63
CA ILE A 241 3.95 5.73 -3.12
C ILE A 241 3.73 5.42 -1.65
N PHE A 242 3.73 6.47 -0.82
CA PHE A 242 3.38 6.40 0.59
C PHE A 242 2.07 7.14 0.82
N PHE A 243 1.24 6.55 1.66
CA PHE A 243 -0.05 7.07 2.06
C PHE A 243 0.09 7.61 3.49
N GLU A 244 -0.49 8.79 3.77
CA GLU A 244 -0.42 9.45 5.10
C GLU A 244 -0.70 8.49 6.24
N ASP A 245 -1.70 7.66 6.00
CA ASP A 245 -2.38 6.91 7.02
C ASP A 245 -2.02 5.42 7.03
N ILE A 246 -1.10 4.99 6.16
CA ILE A 246 -0.62 3.61 6.12
C ILE A 246 0.89 3.62 6.42
N PRO A 247 1.32 3.23 7.63
CA PRO A 247 2.73 3.19 7.96
C PRO A 247 3.41 2.14 7.09
N PRO A 248 4.58 2.40 6.47
CA PRO A 248 5.24 1.44 5.59
C PRO A 248 5.52 0.11 6.30
N LEU A 249 5.21 -1.02 5.66
CA LEU A 249 5.71 -2.33 6.09
C LEU A 249 7.22 -2.31 5.85
N GLN A 250 8.01 -2.51 6.90
CA GLN A 250 9.48 -2.43 6.82
C GLN A 250 10.01 -3.28 5.66
N GLY A 251 10.56 -2.62 4.64
CA GLY A 251 11.22 -3.26 3.51
C GLY A 251 10.30 -3.84 2.42
N MET A 252 9.00 -3.52 2.40
CA MET A 252 8.09 -3.99 1.35
C MET A 252 7.54 -2.84 0.49
N PRO A 253 7.69 -2.92 -0.85
CA PRO A 253 7.10 -1.93 -1.75
C PRO A 253 5.59 -1.83 -1.60
N SER A 254 5.04 -0.62 -1.72
CA SER A 254 3.60 -0.38 -1.53
C SER A 254 2.71 -1.14 -2.50
N GLY A 255 3.16 -1.35 -3.75
CA GLY A 255 2.45 -2.19 -4.72
C GLY A 255 2.35 -3.66 -4.29
N GLU A 256 3.44 -4.23 -3.78
CA GLU A 256 3.46 -5.59 -3.25
C GLU A 256 2.59 -5.71 -2.01
N ARG A 257 2.61 -4.70 -1.13
CA ARG A 257 1.73 -4.65 0.04
C ARG A 257 0.25 -4.69 -0.34
N LEU A 258 -0.20 -3.85 -1.28
CA LEU A 258 -1.60 -3.84 -1.70
C LEU A 258 -2.01 -5.18 -2.34
N SER A 259 -1.12 -5.82 -3.09
CA SER A 259 -1.34 -7.18 -3.60
C SER A 259 -1.47 -8.19 -2.44
N ASN A 260 -0.60 -8.09 -1.43
CA ASN A 260 -0.62 -8.96 -0.25
C ASN A 260 -1.90 -8.81 0.57
N LEU A 261 -2.53 -7.63 0.59
CA LEU A 261 -3.86 -7.47 1.21
C LEU A 261 -4.91 -8.33 0.49
N CYS A 262 -4.90 -8.38 -0.86
CA CYS A 262 -5.81 -9.25 -1.61
C CYS A 262 -5.57 -10.73 -1.27
N GLU A 263 -4.31 -11.16 -1.21
CA GLU A 263 -3.97 -12.55 -0.90
C GLU A 263 -4.31 -12.92 0.55
N ALA A 264 -4.10 -12.01 1.50
CA ALA A 264 -4.49 -12.21 2.89
C ALA A 264 -6.00 -12.39 3.04
N ILE A 265 -6.81 -11.55 2.39
CA ILE A 265 -8.27 -11.70 2.45
C ILE A 265 -8.74 -12.93 1.67
N ALA A 266 -8.12 -13.25 0.53
CA ALA A 266 -8.38 -14.49 -0.19
C ALA A 266 -8.09 -15.74 0.66
N TYR A 267 -7.01 -15.71 1.45
CA TYR A 267 -6.68 -16.76 2.39
C TYR A 267 -7.75 -16.90 3.49
N VAL A 268 -8.25 -15.78 4.04
CA VAL A 268 -9.36 -15.81 5.01
C VAL A 268 -10.60 -16.48 4.42
N ILE A 269 -11.00 -16.10 3.20
CA ILE A 269 -12.15 -16.72 2.53
C ILE A 269 -11.90 -18.22 2.32
N SER A 270 -10.70 -18.60 1.88
CA SER A 270 -10.34 -20.01 1.65
C SER A 270 -10.34 -20.83 2.96
N ARG A 271 -9.98 -20.21 4.08
CA ARG A 271 -10.07 -20.84 5.41
C ARG A 271 -11.53 -21.14 5.76
N PHE A 272 -12.43 -20.18 5.55
CA PHE A 272 -13.87 -20.40 5.70
C PHE A 272 -14.38 -21.50 4.75
N GLU A 273 -13.95 -21.51 3.49
CA GLU A 273 -14.30 -22.61 2.56
C GLU A 273 -13.90 -23.98 3.11
N GLY A 274 -12.72 -24.08 3.74
CA GLY A 274 -12.23 -25.32 4.37
C GLY A 274 -13.08 -25.78 5.56
N GLU A 275 -13.46 -24.86 6.45
CA GLU A 275 -14.24 -25.16 7.66
C GLU A 275 -15.73 -25.44 7.37
N PHE A 276 -16.23 -24.94 6.25
CA PHE A 276 -17.61 -25.15 5.83
C PHE A 276 -17.77 -26.29 4.83
N LYS A 277 -16.72 -27.05 4.46
CA LYS A 277 -16.90 -28.22 3.57
C LYS A 277 -17.95 -29.16 4.16
N ALA A 278 -18.87 -29.62 3.31
CA ALA A 278 -19.80 -30.66 3.71
C ALA A 278 -19.00 -31.91 4.05
N ASP A 279 -19.32 -32.57 5.16
CA ASP A 279 -19.10 -34.00 5.26
C ASP A 279 -19.95 -34.62 4.13
N ASP A 280 -19.30 -34.99 3.03
CA ASP A 280 -19.91 -35.83 1.99
C ASP A 280 -20.13 -37.25 2.53
#